data_AF-A0A3P7JJ90-F1
#
_entry.id   AF-A0A3P7JJ90-F1
#
_cell.length_a   1.000
_cell.length_b   1.000
_cell.length_c   1.000
_cell.angle_alpha   90.00
_cell.angle_beta   90.00
_cell.angle_gamma   90.00
#
_symmetry.space_group_name_H-M   'P 1'
#
loop_
_entity.id
_entity.type
_entity.pdbx_description
1 polymer ?
#
loop_
_entity_poly.entity_id
_entity_poly.type
_entity_poly.pdbx_seq_one_letter_code
_entity_poly.pdbx_strand_id
1 'polypeptide(L)'
;MFVERDEQIAPHPSIDGLIGIFEWGLLYKETAISAKERDSRSHNSMPFRSPTHAGGLFAIDRLWFQELGYYDEGLQIWGGEQYELSFKVCSWSNSTSLLTTHYFDIRHEAPLR
;
A
#
# COMPACT_ATOMS: atom_id res chain seq x y z
N MET A 1 -24.56 -25.88 30.94
CA MET A 1 -24.41 -24.41 30.86
C MET A 1 -23.54 -24.15 29.65
N PHE A 2 -24.17 -23.90 28.51
CA PHE A 2 -23.50 -23.68 27.24
C PHE A 2 -23.19 -22.19 27.15
N VAL A 3 -21.93 -21.82 26.97
CA VAL A 3 -21.54 -20.45 26.63
C VAL A 3 -21.42 -20.44 25.11
N GLU A 4 -22.42 -19.84 24.45
CA GLU A 4 -22.31 -19.42 23.06
C GLU A 4 -21.13 -18.45 22.94
N ARG A 5 -20.08 -18.85 22.22
CA ARG A 5 -19.03 -17.95 21.75
C ARG A 5 -19.28 -17.67 20.27
N ASP A 6 -20.31 -16.87 20.03
CA ASP A 6 -20.48 -16.13 18.77
C ASP A 6 -19.97 -14.69 18.94
N GLU A 7 -18.77 -14.52 19.51
CA GLU A 7 -17.96 -13.39 19.10
C GLU A 7 -17.32 -13.79 17.79
N GLN A 8 -17.92 -13.32 16.70
CA GLN A 8 -17.34 -13.29 15.38
C GLN A 8 -15.97 -12.61 15.51
N ILE A 9 -14.91 -13.41 15.70
CA ILE A 9 -13.53 -12.91 15.71
C ILE A 9 -13.35 -12.27 14.34
N ALA A 10 -13.41 -10.94 14.29
CA ALA A 10 -13.01 -10.21 13.10
C ALA A 10 -11.63 -10.77 12.72
N PRO A 11 -11.43 -11.19 11.46
CA PRO A 11 -10.18 -11.82 11.05
C PRO A 11 -9.02 -10.97 11.54
N HIS A 12 -8.10 -11.57 12.30
CA HIS A 12 -7.01 -10.82 12.90
C HIS A 12 -6.21 -10.18 11.76
N PRO A 13 -6.17 -8.84 11.65
CA PRO A 13 -5.77 -8.16 10.42
C PRO A 13 -4.31 -8.43 10.03
N SER A 14 -3.49 -8.91 10.97
CA SER A 14 -2.10 -9.26 10.72
C SER A 14 -1.89 -10.42 9.74
N ILE A 15 -2.91 -11.27 9.50
CA ILE A 15 -2.74 -12.46 8.64
C ILE A 15 -3.11 -12.16 7.19
N ASP A 16 -4.12 -11.31 6.98
CA ASP A 16 -4.65 -10.98 5.64
C ASP A 16 -3.95 -9.78 4.99
N GLY A 17 -3.25 -8.97 5.77
CA GLY A 17 -2.52 -7.78 5.31
C GLY A 17 -3.25 -6.47 5.63
N LEU A 18 -2.49 -5.38 5.61
CA LEU A 18 -2.94 -4.03 5.96
C LEU A 18 -2.76 -3.09 4.76
N ILE A 19 -3.74 -2.22 4.53
CA ILE A 19 -3.71 -1.16 3.51
C ILE A 19 -3.33 0.15 4.18
N GLY A 20 -2.35 0.84 3.61
CA GLY A 20 -1.99 2.19 4.00
C GLY A 20 -2.98 3.21 3.43
N ILE A 21 -3.59 4.00 4.29
CA ILE A 21 -4.45 5.13 3.94
C ILE A 21 -3.94 6.41 4.65
N PHE A 22 -4.51 7.56 4.30
CA PHE A 22 -4.25 8.80 5.00
C PHE A 22 -5.51 9.65 5.12
N GLU A 23 -5.56 10.47 6.17
CA GLU A 23 -6.62 11.47 6.35
C GLU A 23 -6.25 12.80 5.69
N TRP A 24 -7.20 13.72 5.57
CA TRP A 24 -6.97 15.06 4.98
C TRP A 24 -5.84 15.86 5.65
N GLY A 25 -5.51 15.54 6.90
CA GLY A 25 -4.35 16.09 7.61
C GLY A 25 -3.01 15.42 7.26
N LEU A 26 -2.98 14.54 6.23
CA LEU A 26 -1.83 13.71 5.86
C LEU A 26 -1.30 12.86 7.03
N LEU A 27 -2.21 12.32 7.84
CA LEU A 27 -1.89 11.36 8.89
C LEU A 27 -2.04 9.94 8.35
N TYR A 28 -0.98 9.14 8.44
CA TYR A 28 -0.99 7.73 8.03
C TYR A 28 -1.89 6.90 8.95
N LYS A 29 -2.68 6.01 8.35
CA LYS A 29 -3.47 4.99 9.05
C LYS A 29 -3.41 3.68 8.30
N GLU A 30 -3.58 2.59 9.02
CA GLU A 30 -3.72 1.25 8.46
C GLU A 30 -5.16 0.79 8.59
N THR A 31 -5.67 0.15 7.54
CA THR A 31 -6.98 -0.50 7.55
C THR A 31 -6.85 -1.93 7.02
N ALA A 32 -7.75 -2.81 7.46
CA ALA A 32 -7.78 -4.16 6.92
C ALA A 32 -8.13 -4.15 5.43
N ILE A 33 -7.60 -5.13 4.70
CA ILE A 33 -7.99 -5.34 3.31
C ILE A 33 -9.50 -5.64 3.22
N SER A 34 -10.16 -5.07 2.22
CA SER A 34 -11.59 -5.33 1.99
C SER A 34 -11.85 -6.82 1.72
N ALA A 35 -13.00 -7.34 2.13
CA ALA A 35 -13.35 -8.74 1.91
C ALA A 35 -13.27 -9.12 0.41
N LYS A 36 -13.74 -8.24 -0.48
CA LYS A 36 -13.67 -8.45 -1.93
C LYS A 36 -12.25 -8.65 -2.45
N GLU A 37 -11.31 -7.84 -1.97
CA GLU A 37 -9.89 -7.92 -2.38
C GLU A 37 -9.19 -9.12 -1.74
N ARG A 38 -9.59 -9.52 -0.53
CA ARG A 38 -9.11 -10.74 0.10
C ARG A 38 -9.59 -11.99 -0.66
N ASP A 39 -10.87 -12.03 -1.02
CA ASP A 39 -11.48 -13.19 -1.68
C ASP A 39 -11.06 -13.32 -3.15
N SER A 40 -10.63 -12.23 -3.79
CA SER A 40 -10.06 -12.26 -5.14
C SER A 40 -8.65 -12.86 -5.19
N ARG A 41 -7.98 -12.99 -4.05
CA ARG A 41 -6.59 -13.45 -3.95
C ARG A 41 -6.52 -14.92 -3.63
N SER A 42 -5.75 -15.64 -4.44
CA SER A 42 -5.49 -17.08 -4.22
C SER A 42 -4.53 -17.35 -3.06
N HIS A 43 -3.62 -16.42 -2.77
CA HIS A 43 -2.61 -16.55 -1.71
C HIS A 43 -2.34 -15.20 -1.04
N ASN A 44 -1.99 -15.22 0.24
CA ASN A 44 -1.64 -14.01 1.01
C ASN A 44 -0.39 -13.32 0.45
N SER A 45 0.50 -14.02 -0.24
CA SER A 45 1.67 -13.38 -0.89
C SER A 45 1.34 -12.54 -2.14
N MET A 46 0.12 -12.62 -2.66
CA MET A 46 -0.27 -11.85 -3.84
C MET A 46 -0.29 -10.34 -3.55
N PRO A 47 0.11 -9.50 -4.51
CA PRO A 47 0.00 -8.05 -4.33
C PRO A 47 -1.46 -7.60 -4.35
N PHE A 48 -1.73 -6.49 -3.68
CA PHE A 48 -3.02 -5.81 -3.59
C PHE A 48 -2.82 -4.30 -3.73
N ARG A 49 -3.90 -3.58 -4.04
CA ARG A 49 -3.84 -2.13 -4.27
C ARG A 49 -3.88 -1.36 -2.95
N SER A 50 -2.94 -0.43 -2.75
CA SER A 50 -2.86 0.47 -1.59
C SER A 50 -2.65 1.93 -2.02
N PRO A 51 -3.45 2.90 -1.53
CA PRO A 51 -3.29 4.32 -1.85
C PRO A 51 -1.95 4.91 -1.42
N THR A 52 -1.39 4.46 -0.30
CA THR A 52 -0.08 4.89 0.20
C THR A 52 0.67 3.75 0.88
N HIS A 53 1.96 3.97 1.17
CA HIS A 53 2.83 3.04 1.90
C HIS A 53 3.24 3.59 3.26
N ALA A 54 3.75 2.73 4.14
CA ALA A 54 4.20 3.11 5.48
C ALA A 54 5.52 3.93 5.48
N GLY A 55 6.11 4.24 4.32
CA GLY A 55 7.39 4.95 4.21
C GLY A 55 8.61 4.03 4.26
N GLY A 56 8.86 3.41 5.41
CA GLY A 56 10.19 2.89 5.76
C GLY A 56 10.72 1.67 5.01
N LEU A 57 9.88 0.90 4.31
CA LEU A 57 10.29 -0.31 3.58
C LEU A 57 9.56 -0.40 2.24
N PHE A 58 10.31 -0.31 1.14
CA PHE A 58 9.82 -0.57 -0.21
C PHE A 58 10.96 -1.03 -1.12
N ALA A 59 10.59 -1.70 -2.21
CA ALA A 59 11.47 -2.04 -3.33
C ALA A 59 10.96 -1.30 -4.57
N ILE A 60 11.89 -0.73 -5.32
CA ILE A 60 11.63 0.03 -6.54
C ILE A 60 12.74 -0.27 -7.54
N ASP A 61 12.40 -0.33 -8.83
CA ASP A 61 13.44 -0.38 -9.87
C ASP A 61 14.25 0.93 -9.86
N ARG A 62 15.59 0.80 -9.89
CA ARG A 62 16.48 1.96 -9.76
C ARG A 62 16.39 2.90 -10.97
N LEU A 63 16.29 2.37 -12.18
CA LEU A 63 16.22 3.19 -13.39
C LEU A 63 14.88 3.92 -13.44
N TRP A 64 13.80 3.24 -13.09
CA TRP A 64 12.50 3.85 -12.99
C TRP A 64 12.42 4.90 -11.87
N PHE A 65 13.07 4.67 -10.73
CA PHE A 65 13.15 5.69 -9.66
C PHE A 65 13.90 6.95 -10.12
N GLN A 66 14.90 6.80 -10.98
CA GLN A 66 15.58 7.90 -11.63
C GLN A 66 14.68 8.64 -12.63
N GLU A 67 13.92 7.92 -13.46
CA GLU A 67 12.95 8.51 -14.39
C GLU A 67 11.82 9.25 -13.67
N LEU A 68 11.41 8.76 -12.50
CA LEU A 68 10.44 9.41 -11.61
C LEU A 68 10.98 10.70 -10.98
N GLY A 69 12.30 10.93 -11.05
CA GLY A 69 12.96 12.11 -10.51
C GLY A 69 13.32 12.02 -9.03
N TYR A 70 13.54 10.79 -8.51
CA TYR A 70 13.86 10.54 -7.10
C TYR A 70 12.87 11.20 -6.12
N TYR A 71 13.29 11.41 -4.86
CA TYR A 71 12.57 12.24 -3.90
C TYR A 71 12.81 13.73 -4.15
N ASP A 72 11.82 14.56 -3.81
CA ASP A 72 11.97 16.01 -3.78
C ASP A 72 13.09 16.44 -2.80
N GLU A 73 14.05 17.24 -3.29
CA GLU A 73 15.22 17.73 -2.52
C GLU A 73 14.84 18.68 -1.36
N GLY A 74 13.64 19.26 -1.41
CA GLY A 74 13.08 20.11 -0.38
C GLY A 74 12.48 19.35 0.81
N LEU A 75 12.35 18.02 0.72
CA LEU A 75 11.98 17.20 1.87
C LEU A 75 13.11 17.21 2.91
N GLN A 76 12.76 17.60 4.14
CA GLN A 76 13.71 17.71 5.24
C GLN A 76 13.32 16.83 6.41
N ILE A 77 14.34 16.28 7.07
CA ILE A 77 14.24 15.56 8.35
C ILE A 77 13.42 14.28 8.23
N TRP A 78 12.10 14.33 8.39
CA TRP A 78 11.20 13.18 8.39
C TRP A 78 9.77 13.62 8.12
N GLY A 79 9.01 12.81 7.37
CA GLY A 79 7.58 12.98 7.22
C GLY A 79 7.20 13.65 5.91
N GLY A 80 6.55 12.89 5.03
CA GLY A 80 6.04 13.36 3.75
C GLY A 80 6.54 12.53 2.57
N GLU A 81 7.67 11.85 2.73
CA GLU A 81 8.29 11.05 1.66
C GLU A 81 7.37 9.95 1.15
N GLN A 82 6.59 9.34 2.03
CA GLN A 82 5.63 8.30 1.68
C GLN A 82 4.48 8.83 0.84
N TYR A 83 4.04 10.07 1.08
CA TYR A 83 2.95 10.69 0.33
C TYR A 83 3.44 11.17 -1.03
N GLU A 84 4.60 11.82 -1.04
CA GLU A 84 5.23 12.33 -2.26
C GLU A 84 5.44 11.20 -3.28
N LEU A 85 6.02 10.08 -2.83
CA LEU A 85 6.26 8.93 -3.70
C LEU A 85 4.93 8.31 -4.13
N SER A 86 3.99 8.11 -3.20
CA SER A 86 2.67 7.55 -3.54
C SER A 86 1.94 8.36 -4.61
N PHE A 87 1.98 9.69 -4.52
CA PHE A 87 1.35 10.59 -5.49
C PHE A 87 2.06 10.59 -6.83
N LYS A 88 3.41 10.59 -6.85
CA LYS A 88 4.19 10.48 -8.09
C LYS A 88 3.85 9.21 -8.86
N VAL A 89 3.89 8.07 -8.19
CA VAL A 89 3.61 6.78 -8.83
C VAL A 89 2.15 6.66 -9.28
N CYS A 90 1.19 7.08 -8.44
CA CYS A 90 -0.24 7.11 -8.77
C CYS A 90 -0.50 7.95 -10.03
N SER A 91 0.09 9.15 -10.10
CA SER A 91 -0.06 10.07 -11.22
C SER A 91 0.56 9.50 -12.50
N TRP A 92 1.74 8.89 -12.39
CA TRP A 92 2.41 8.24 -13.51
C TRP A 92 1.62 7.05 -14.07
N SER A 93 1.10 6.19 -13.19
CA SER A 93 0.39 4.97 -13.56
C SER A 93 -1.02 5.22 -14.11
N ASN A 94 -1.55 6.45 -14.06
CA ASN A 94 -2.98 6.74 -14.21
C ASN A 94 -3.85 5.82 -13.31
N SER A 95 -3.30 5.40 -12.16
CA SER A 95 -3.93 4.45 -11.26
C SER A 95 -4.01 5.05 -9.87
N THR A 96 -5.18 4.97 -9.23
CA THR A 96 -5.43 5.56 -7.90
C THR A 96 -4.70 4.84 -6.75
N SER A 97 -3.80 3.88 -7.05
CA SER A 97 -3.24 2.97 -6.05
C SER A 97 -1.91 2.36 -6.48
N LEU A 98 -1.02 2.14 -5.51
CA LEU A 98 0.19 1.33 -5.63
C LEU A 98 -0.14 -0.15 -5.51
N LEU A 99 0.61 -1.02 -6.20
CA LEU A 99 0.59 -2.44 -5.87
C LEU A 99 1.51 -2.68 -4.67
N THR A 100 1.03 -3.40 -3.66
CA THR A 100 1.76 -3.75 -2.45
C THR A 100 1.59 -5.22 -2.13
N THR A 101 2.67 -5.91 -1.75
CA THR A 101 2.60 -7.24 -1.13
C THR A 101 3.16 -7.13 0.30
N HIS A 102 3.37 -8.24 1.01
CA HIS A 102 4.01 -8.26 2.34
C HIS A 102 5.36 -7.50 2.41
N TYR A 103 5.91 -7.10 1.25
CA TYR A 103 6.84 -6.00 1.03
C TYR A 103 6.25 -5.04 -0.02
N PHE A 104 6.35 -3.72 0.18
CA PHE A 104 5.91 -2.75 -0.85
C PHE A 104 6.82 -2.88 -2.07
N ASP A 105 6.35 -3.56 -3.12
CA ASP A 105 7.07 -3.75 -4.38
C ASP A 105 6.40 -2.86 -5.44
N ILE A 106 7.02 -1.73 -5.73
CA ILE A 106 6.51 -0.75 -6.69
C ILE A 106 6.92 -1.22 -8.09
N ARG A 107 6.05 -2.03 -8.70
CA ARG A 107 6.26 -2.54 -10.05
C ARG A 107 5.78 -1.56 -11.12
N HIS A 108 6.58 -1.42 -12.16
CA HIS A 108 6.17 -0.82 -13.41
C HIS A 108 5.25 -1.80 -14.16
N GLU A 109 3.94 -1.63 -14.05
CA GLU A 109 3.02 -2.19 -15.05
C GLU A 109 2.99 -1.22 -16.23
N ALA A 110 3.86 -1.45 -17.21
CA ALA A 110 3.71 -0.83 -18.53
C ALA A 110 2.29 -1.14 -19.03
N PRO A 111 1.55 -0.18 -19.60
CA PRO A 111 0.30 -0.52 -20.28
C PRO A 111 0.62 -1.59 -21.33
N LEU A 112 -0.03 -2.75 -21.20
CA LEU A 112 0.02 -3.78 -22.23
C LEU A 112 -0.42 -3.11 -23.54
N ARG A 113 0.49 -2.97 -24.49
CA ARG A 113 0.16 -2.63 -25.88
C ARG A 113 -0.53 -3.80 -26.55
#